data_AF-A0A2J6J4G3-F1
#
_entry.id   AF-A0A2J6J4G3-F1
#
_cell.length_a   1.000
_cell.length_b   1.000
_cell.length_c   1.000
_cell.angle_alpha   90.00
_cell.angle_beta   90.00
_cell.angle_gamma   90.00
#
_symmetry.space_group_name_H-M   'P 1'
#
loop_
_entity.id
_entity.type
_entity.pdbx_description
1 polymer ?
#
loop_
_entity_poly.entity_id
_entity_poly.type
_entity_poly.pdbx_seq_one_letter_code
_entity_poly.pdbx_strand_id
1 'polypeptide(L)'
;LEANDRASAEVIFDLELIEVSHNDASTFGPKLGSQIVSVGLQPSDSEETGTIVNNIVVDSVKNLSTLYSLPASVSFDLIKNDSNNEVLANPKIRVRNKEKAKVHIGSREPVVTVTINGDQTSENVQYVDVGVKMNIEPTIQLDDTVITKLGLEVSNANKTDETDNGTTVLTISTTNADTVLTLKDGEQTVLGGLIRTSDTQTNTAIPILGDLPLLGKLFTNIDKSKVKREILLSITPHIVKSVNLPQRDVTSLWSGGEDDFKNGRNFGSFAEDYRNGQSERPANPVPALTPRRTIRVDLGGDQGTAADDPAIPAAVETEKVKEKTETPAPAPPAAQPVVVEDVPEVSLSEPSVVEADQAAQVFLLGSRLAKVGVPHQVVVIAEAVRDLHSAPMYINYDQNLLDFVSIEEAGLLKRGSETNFTHSALPEKGQIIVGLKRAAGVEGVDGGGGLFTLTFTPKATGLAEIMPDKINLQTPQGLRIPVAKTGLTLEVTE
;
A
#
# COMPACT_ATOMS: atom_id res chain seq x y z
N LEU A 1 -13.04 3.68 55.02
CA LEU A 1 -12.47 4.69 54.08
C LEU A 1 -10.99 4.39 53.81
N GLU A 2 -10.18 4.22 54.85
CA GLU A 2 -8.75 3.82 54.73
C GLU A 2 -8.53 2.54 53.92
N ALA A 3 -9.42 1.55 54.01
CA ALA A 3 -9.34 0.36 53.17
C ALA A 3 -9.55 0.66 51.66
N ASN A 4 -10.22 1.74 51.27
CA ASN A 4 -10.41 2.10 49.86
C ASN A 4 -9.43 3.19 49.37
N ASP A 5 -8.86 3.97 50.29
CA ASP A 5 -7.89 5.01 49.99
C ASP A 5 -6.47 4.41 49.90
N ARG A 6 -6.19 3.70 48.80
CA ARG A 6 -4.90 3.07 48.55
C ARG A 6 -4.31 3.56 47.24
N ALA A 7 -2.99 3.64 47.23
CA ALA A 7 -2.27 3.95 46.02
C ALA A 7 -2.44 2.83 44.98
N SER A 8 -2.72 3.21 43.73
CA SER A 8 -2.95 2.25 42.65
C SER A 8 -1.72 1.43 42.33
N ALA A 9 -1.95 0.18 41.92
CA ALA A 9 -0.94 -0.68 41.32
C ALA A 9 -0.53 -0.14 39.93
N GLU A 10 0.70 -0.41 39.52
CA GLU A 10 1.31 0.12 38.30
C GLU A 10 2.23 -0.92 37.65
N VAL A 11 2.23 -0.93 36.31
CA VAL A 11 3.00 -1.85 35.48
C VAL A 11 3.66 -1.08 34.34
N ILE A 12 4.89 -1.44 34.01
CA ILE A 12 5.59 -1.01 32.80
C ILE A 12 5.43 -2.11 31.76
N PHE A 13 5.15 -1.74 30.52
CA PHE A 13 5.15 -2.66 29.39
C PHE A 13 6.30 -2.33 28.46
N ASP A 14 7.11 -3.35 28.17
CA ASP A 14 8.14 -3.35 27.15
C ASP A 14 7.62 -4.13 25.96
N LEU A 15 7.37 -3.45 24.84
CA LEU A 15 6.97 -4.11 23.60
C LEU A 15 8.16 -4.17 22.67
N GLU A 16 8.23 -5.21 21.86
CA GLU A 16 9.28 -5.38 20.87
C GLU A 16 8.66 -5.88 19.57
N LEU A 17 8.81 -5.08 18.52
CA LEU A 17 8.49 -5.45 17.14
C LEU A 17 9.79 -5.53 16.36
N ILE A 18 10.05 -6.71 15.79
CA ILE A 18 11.18 -6.95 14.90
C ILE A 18 10.58 -7.25 13.52
N GLU A 19 10.97 -6.47 12.53
CA GLU A 19 10.67 -6.73 11.13
C GLU A 19 11.97 -6.84 10.34
N VAL A 20 12.14 -7.95 9.62
CA VAL A 20 13.26 -8.18 8.72
C VAL A 20 12.72 -8.42 7.33
N SER A 21 13.24 -7.68 6.35
CA SER A 21 12.93 -7.88 4.94
C SER A 21 14.21 -8.09 4.14
N HIS A 22 14.18 -9.09 3.27
CA HIS A 22 15.26 -9.46 2.37
C HIS A 22 14.71 -9.53 0.95
N ASN A 23 15.35 -8.84 0.02
CA ASN A 23 15.00 -8.79 -1.39
C ASN A 23 16.21 -9.23 -2.22
N ASP A 24 16.10 -10.39 -2.85
CA ASP A 24 17.07 -10.92 -3.83
C ASP A 24 16.43 -10.83 -5.21
N ALA A 25 16.91 -9.90 -6.02
CA ALA A 25 16.47 -9.71 -7.39
C ALA A 25 17.63 -9.94 -8.36
N SER A 26 17.41 -10.71 -9.41
CA SER A 26 18.40 -10.93 -10.46
C SER A 26 17.74 -10.88 -11.83
N THR A 27 18.29 -10.07 -12.71
CA THR A 27 17.92 -9.99 -14.13
C THR A 27 19.12 -10.44 -14.95
N PHE A 28 18.89 -11.45 -15.80
CA PHE A 28 19.91 -11.95 -16.72
C PHE A 28 19.33 -12.12 -18.12
N GLY A 29 19.93 -11.47 -19.12
CA GLY A 29 19.69 -11.76 -20.53
C GLY A 29 19.41 -10.51 -21.38
N PRO A 30 19.12 -10.70 -22.68
CA PRO A 30 18.97 -9.59 -23.62
C PRO A 30 17.65 -8.83 -23.40
N LYS A 31 17.73 -7.51 -23.23
CA LYS A 31 16.55 -6.63 -23.17
C LYS A 31 16.10 -6.30 -24.59
N LEU A 32 14.92 -6.80 -24.94
CA LEU A 32 14.28 -6.53 -26.23
C LEU A 32 13.45 -5.25 -26.12
N GLY A 33 13.76 -4.24 -26.92
CA GLY A 33 12.91 -3.04 -27.03
C GLY A 33 11.52 -3.41 -27.56
N SER A 34 10.47 -2.77 -27.05
CA SER A 34 9.08 -3.09 -27.43
C SER A 34 8.67 -2.53 -28.80
N GLN A 35 9.60 -2.38 -29.74
CA GLN A 35 9.24 -2.02 -31.11
C GLN A 35 8.45 -3.18 -31.72
N ILE A 36 7.20 -2.89 -32.07
CA ILE A 36 6.27 -3.80 -32.70
C ILE A 36 6.92 -4.36 -33.97
N VAL A 37 7.08 -5.69 -34.04
CA VAL A 37 7.37 -6.37 -35.30
C VAL A 37 6.09 -6.29 -36.13
N SER A 38 5.95 -5.25 -36.94
CA SER A 38 4.85 -5.17 -37.90
C SER A 38 5.18 -6.05 -39.11
N VAL A 39 4.37 -7.08 -39.31
CA VAL A 39 4.38 -7.85 -40.57
C VAL A 39 3.31 -7.22 -41.46
N GLY A 40 3.74 -6.24 -42.26
CA GLY A 40 2.88 -5.57 -43.25
C GLY A 40 3.41 -5.80 -44.66
N LEU A 41 2.53 -6.21 -45.58
CA LEU A 41 2.81 -6.08 -47.01
C LEU A 41 2.57 -4.61 -47.37
N GLN A 42 3.64 -3.86 -47.66
CA GLN A 42 3.53 -2.52 -48.22
C GLN A 42 3.35 -2.66 -49.74
N PRO A 43 2.16 -2.38 -50.30
CA PRO A 43 2.04 -2.21 -51.75
C PRO A 43 2.81 -0.95 -52.15
N SER A 44 3.74 -1.07 -53.10
CA SER A 44 4.34 0.06 -53.79
C SER A 44 3.36 0.56 -54.85
N ASP A 45 3.03 1.84 -54.79
CA ASP A 45 2.08 2.51 -55.66
C ASP A 45 2.39 2.32 -57.16
N SER A 46 1.38 1.87 -57.89
CA SER A 46 1.20 2.23 -59.29
C SER A 46 -0.29 2.16 -59.59
N GLU A 47 -0.90 3.33 -59.71
CA GLU A 47 -2.22 3.50 -60.32
C GLU A 47 -2.17 2.91 -61.73
N GLU A 48 -2.68 1.71 -61.90
CA GLU A 48 -3.26 1.27 -63.17
C GLU A 48 -4.14 0.05 -62.92
N THR A 49 -5.44 0.28 -63.05
CA THR A 49 -6.47 -0.74 -63.17
C THR A 49 -6.12 -1.67 -64.34
N GLY A 50 -5.64 -2.89 -64.05
CA GLY A 50 -5.40 -3.86 -65.12
C GLY A 50 -4.78 -5.20 -64.68
N THR A 51 -5.61 -6.25 -64.69
CA THR A 51 -5.21 -7.66 -64.88
C THR A 51 -4.39 -8.32 -63.77
N ILE A 52 -5.11 -8.92 -62.81
CA ILE A 52 -4.57 -9.82 -61.79
C ILE A 52 -4.59 -11.27 -62.32
N VAL A 53 -3.62 -11.67 -63.15
CA VAL A 53 -3.20 -13.09 -63.21
C VAL A 53 -1.84 -13.19 -63.91
N ASN A 54 -0.95 -14.01 -63.35
CA ASN A 54 0.27 -14.59 -63.97
C ASN A 54 1.68 -14.05 -63.70
N ASN A 55 1.94 -13.10 -62.80
CA ASN A 55 3.34 -12.76 -62.46
C ASN A 55 3.65 -12.56 -60.96
N ILE A 56 3.03 -13.37 -60.08
CA ILE A 56 3.18 -13.28 -58.62
C ILE A 56 4.36 -14.12 -58.05
N VAL A 57 5.23 -14.75 -58.85
CA VAL A 57 6.17 -15.76 -58.28
C VAL A 57 7.67 -15.55 -58.57
N VAL A 58 8.12 -14.46 -59.23
CA VAL A 58 9.58 -14.32 -59.49
C VAL A 58 10.20 -12.94 -59.28
N ASP A 59 9.43 -11.85 -59.35
CA ASP A 59 9.99 -10.51 -59.06
C ASP A 59 9.79 -10.05 -57.62
N SER A 60 8.85 -10.67 -56.86
CA SER A 60 8.71 -10.45 -55.41
C SER A 60 9.80 -11.12 -54.55
N VAL A 61 10.74 -11.85 -55.17
CA VAL A 61 11.90 -12.45 -54.48
C VAL A 61 13.17 -11.63 -54.66
N LYS A 62 13.22 -10.74 -55.66
CA LYS A 62 14.39 -9.86 -55.91
C LYS A 62 14.38 -8.61 -55.04
N ASN A 63 13.21 -8.15 -54.64
CA ASN A 63 13.02 -7.11 -53.63
C ASN A 63 12.40 -7.68 -52.36
N LEU A 64 12.98 -8.77 -51.85
CA LEU A 64 12.78 -9.17 -50.46
C LEU A 64 13.56 -8.18 -49.57
N SER A 65 13.10 -6.92 -49.53
CA SER A 65 13.43 -6.03 -48.43
C SER A 65 12.98 -6.77 -47.16
N THR A 66 13.95 -7.03 -46.29
CA THR A 66 13.88 -7.95 -45.17
C THR A 66 12.57 -7.80 -44.39
N LEU A 67 11.71 -8.82 -44.42
CA LEU A 67 10.44 -8.93 -43.69
C LEU A 67 10.60 -8.96 -42.15
N TYR A 68 11.81 -8.68 -41.65
CA TYR A 68 12.18 -8.66 -40.26
C TYR A 68 13.16 -7.50 -40.03
N SER A 69 12.65 -6.39 -39.48
CA SER A 69 13.50 -5.38 -38.85
C SER A 69 13.87 -5.90 -37.46
N LEU A 70 15.10 -6.39 -37.30
CA LEU A 70 15.64 -6.67 -35.97
C LEU A 70 15.92 -5.33 -35.29
N PRO A 71 15.52 -5.11 -34.03
CA PRO A 71 15.87 -3.90 -33.31
C PRO A 71 17.40 -3.74 -33.32
N ALA A 72 17.88 -2.60 -33.84
CA ALA A 72 19.31 -2.34 -34.08
C ALA A 72 20.16 -2.25 -32.81
N SER A 73 19.57 -2.39 -31.63
CA SER A 73 20.25 -2.40 -30.35
C SER A 73 19.71 -3.53 -29.46
N VAL A 74 20.48 -4.61 -29.33
CA VAL A 74 20.28 -5.62 -28.27
C VAL A 74 21.18 -5.20 -27.12
N SER A 75 20.58 -4.84 -25.99
CA SER A 75 21.30 -4.61 -24.73
C SER A 75 21.19 -5.86 -23.86
N PHE A 76 22.17 -6.11 -22.99
CA PHE A 76 22.17 -7.25 -22.09
C PHE A 76 22.11 -6.75 -20.65
N ASP A 77 21.10 -7.20 -19.90
CA ASP A 77 20.98 -6.92 -18.48
C ASP A 77 21.63 -8.09 -17.70
N LEU A 78 22.67 -7.77 -16.93
CA LEU A 78 23.36 -8.68 -16.01
C LEU A 78 23.38 -8.04 -14.62
N ILE A 79 22.20 -7.92 -14.01
CA ILE A 79 22.01 -7.20 -12.76
C ILE A 79 21.66 -8.20 -11.67
N LYS A 80 22.37 -8.14 -10.55
CA LYS A 80 21.94 -8.77 -9.30
C LYS A 80 21.86 -7.70 -8.22
N ASN A 81 20.72 -7.63 -7.56
CA ASN A 81 20.44 -6.71 -6.47
C ASN A 81 20.08 -7.53 -5.23
N ASP A 82 20.77 -7.26 -4.13
CA ASP A 82 20.54 -7.89 -2.83
C ASP A 82 20.36 -6.77 -1.80
N SER A 83 19.18 -6.72 -1.18
CA SER A 83 18.79 -5.67 -0.25
C SER A 83 18.24 -6.28 1.04
N ASN A 84 18.79 -5.81 2.17
CA ASN A 84 18.40 -6.21 3.52
C ASN A 84 17.94 -4.98 4.29
N ASN A 85 16.73 -5.02 4.82
CA ASN A 85 16.23 -3.99 5.72
C ASN A 85 15.76 -4.63 7.02
N GLU A 86 16.14 -4.03 8.14
CA GLU A 86 15.74 -4.43 9.49
C GLU A 86 15.11 -3.22 10.20
N VAL A 87 13.98 -3.47 10.85
CA VAL A 87 13.24 -2.47 11.63
C VAL A 87 13.01 -3.04 13.03
N LEU A 88 13.51 -2.33 14.03
CA LEU A 88 13.29 -2.62 15.44
C LEU A 88 12.51 -1.47 16.09
N ALA A 89 11.36 -1.78 16.67
CA ALA A 89 10.60 -0.83 17.49
C ALA A 89 10.44 -1.37 18.91
N ASN A 90 10.88 -0.58 19.90
CA ASN A 90 10.79 -0.93 21.32
C ASN A 90 10.08 0.17 22.14
N PRO A 91 8.75 0.35 22.01
CA PRO A 91 8.03 1.34 22.81
C PRO A 91 7.85 0.83 24.25
N LYS A 92 8.05 1.74 25.21
CA LYS A 92 7.89 1.47 26.65
C LYS A 92 6.86 2.41 27.26
N ILE A 93 5.99 1.89 28.12
CA ILE A 93 5.04 2.73 28.87
C ILE A 93 4.75 2.19 30.27
N ARG A 94 4.67 3.10 31.25
CA ARG A 94 4.13 2.83 32.59
C ARG A 94 2.66 3.20 32.67
N VAL A 95 1.83 2.29 33.18
CA VAL A 95 0.37 2.42 33.22
C VAL A 95 -0.16 2.02 34.59
N ARG A 96 -1.19 2.72 35.05
CA ARG A 96 -1.91 2.40 36.30
C ARG A 96 -2.92 1.27 36.07
N ASN A 97 -3.18 0.48 37.11
CA ASN A 97 -4.17 -0.59 37.07
C ASN A 97 -5.57 -0.04 36.70
N LYS A 98 -6.23 -0.69 35.73
CA LYS A 98 -7.56 -0.35 35.18
C LYS A 98 -7.65 1.00 34.46
N GLU A 99 -6.51 1.63 34.16
CA GLU A 99 -6.47 2.89 33.42
C GLU A 99 -6.02 2.64 31.99
N LYS A 100 -6.69 3.27 31.03
CA LYS A 100 -6.32 3.18 29.63
C LYS A 100 -5.20 4.16 29.32
N ALA A 101 -4.12 3.66 28.74
CA ALA A 101 -3.05 4.49 28.22
C ALA A 101 -3.00 4.45 26.68
N LYS A 102 -2.65 5.59 26.09
CA LYS A 102 -2.45 5.75 24.65
C LYS A 102 -1.11 6.42 24.41
N VAL A 103 -0.33 5.88 23.48
CA VAL A 103 0.94 6.45 23.05
C VAL A 103 0.96 6.50 21.54
N HIS A 104 1.42 7.62 21.00
CA HIS A 104 1.69 7.75 19.59
C HIS A 104 3.08 8.39 19.42
N ILE A 105 3.96 7.70 18.73
CA ILE A 105 5.30 8.17 18.36
C ILE A 105 5.39 8.08 16.85
N GLY A 106 5.59 9.20 16.16
CA GLY A 106 5.51 9.19 14.71
C GLY A 106 5.62 10.56 14.06
N SER A 107 5.48 10.57 12.74
CA SER A 107 5.40 11.77 11.90
C SER A 107 4.05 11.84 11.20
N ARG A 108 3.73 13.03 10.69
CA ARG A 108 2.57 13.27 9.82
C ARG A 108 3.05 13.44 8.40
N GLU A 109 2.76 12.45 7.56
CA GLU A 109 3.13 12.51 6.15
C GLU A 109 1.99 13.10 5.32
N PRO A 110 2.27 14.10 4.46
CA PRO A 110 1.26 14.68 3.58
C PRO A 110 1.01 13.75 2.38
N VAL A 111 -0.26 13.44 2.13
CA VAL A 111 -0.77 12.80 0.93
C VAL A 111 -1.50 13.88 0.12
N VAL A 112 -0.94 14.22 -1.04
CA VAL A 112 -1.51 15.24 -1.92
C VAL A 112 -2.41 14.53 -2.94
N THR A 113 -3.71 14.81 -2.88
CA THR A 113 -4.68 14.33 -3.86
C THR A 113 -5.04 15.48 -4.80
N VAL A 114 -4.77 15.29 -6.08
CA VAL A 114 -5.13 16.24 -7.13
C VAL A 114 -6.43 15.77 -7.78
N THR A 115 -7.51 16.54 -7.62
CA THR A 115 -8.79 16.27 -8.28
C THR A 115 -8.97 17.24 -9.42
N ILE A 116 -9.18 16.72 -10.63
CA ILE A 116 -9.42 17.50 -11.85
C ILE A 116 -10.91 17.38 -12.19
N ASN A 117 -11.66 18.47 -12.02
CA ASN A 117 -13.07 18.57 -12.43
C ASN A 117 -13.17 19.61 -13.55
N GLY A 118 -13.15 19.15 -14.81
CA GLY A 118 -13.08 20.04 -15.96
C GLY A 118 -11.78 20.87 -15.95
N ASP A 119 -11.88 22.19 -16.06
CA ASP A 119 -10.75 23.13 -16.05
C ASP A 119 -10.27 23.52 -14.64
N GLN A 120 -10.91 23.03 -13.56
CA GLN A 120 -10.48 23.30 -12.18
C GLN A 120 -9.63 22.15 -11.64
N THR A 121 -8.34 22.43 -11.46
CA THR A 121 -7.43 21.59 -10.66
C THR A 121 -7.54 22.01 -9.20
N SER A 122 -8.01 21.10 -8.35
CA SER A 122 -8.06 21.29 -6.90
C SER A 122 -7.08 20.34 -6.24
N GLU A 123 -6.15 20.89 -5.46
CA GLU A 123 -5.20 20.13 -4.66
C GLU A 123 -5.72 20.03 -3.22
N ASN A 124 -5.93 18.80 -2.74
CA ASN A 124 -6.29 18.52 -1.37
C ASN A 124 -5.12 17.83 -0.68
N VAL A 125 -4.56 18.46 0.35
CA VAL A 125 -3.47 17.89 1.15
C VAL A 125 -4.07 17.22 2.39
N GLN A 126 -3.99 15.90 2.46
CA GLN A 126 -4.43 15.11 3.61
C GLN A 126 -3.20 14.58 4.36
N TYR A 127 -3.09 14.88 5.66
CA TYR A 127 -2.01 14.32 6.49
C TYR A 127 -2.41 12.95 7.03
N VAL A 128 -1.48 11.99 6.95
CA VAL A 128 -1.63 10.65 7.51
C VAL A 128 -0.58 10.43 8.60
N ASP A 129 -1.02 9.98 9.78
CA ASP A 129 -0.17 9.66 10.92
C ASP A 129 0.54 8.32 10.70
N VAL A 130 1.87 8.33 10.59
CA VAL A 130 2.71 7.13 10.51
C VAL A 130 3.62 7.02 11.72
N GLY A 131 4.07 5.81 12.05
CA GLY A 131 4.83 5.51 13.26
C GLY A 131 4.12 4.48 14.14
N VAL A 132 4.42 4.50 15.43
CA VAL A 132 3.93 3.54 16.42
C VAL A 132 2.75 4.14 17.19
N LYS A 133 1.61 3.46 17.19
CA LYS A 133 0.43 3.75 18.02
C LYS A 133 0.17 2.56 18.93
N MET A 134 0.12 2.81 20.24
CA MET A 134 -0.10 1.78 21.25
C MET A 134 -1.23 2.20 22.17
N ASN A 135 -2.22 1.33 22.32
CA ASN A 135 -3.31 1.43 23.26
C ASN A 135 -3.23 0.25 24.21
N ILE A 136 -3.20 0.51 25.51
CA ILE A 136 -3.04 -0.55 26.49
C ILE A 136 -3.90 -0.29 27.72
N GLU A 137 -4.55 -1.33 28.23
CA GLU A 137 -5.39 -1.28 29.42
C GLU A 137 -5.11 -2.52 30.28
N PRO A 138 -4.32 -2.36 31.35
CA PRO A 138 -3.94 -3.47 32.21
C PRO A 138 -4.90 -3.66 33.39
N THR A 139 -5.07 -4.91 33.80
CA THR A 139 -5.68 -5.34 35.06
C THR A 139 -4.69 -6.22 35.81
N ILE A 140 -4.08 -5.66 36.84
CA ILE A 140 -3.13 -6.35 37.71
C ILE A 140 -3.92 -7.16 38.75
N GLN A 141 -3.66 -8.46 38.81
CA GLN A 141 -4.27 -9.40 39.75
C GLN A 141 -3.43 -9.52 41.03
N LEU A 142 -3.93 -10.29 42.00
CA LEU A 142 -3.26 -10.52 43.29
C LEU A 142 -2.13 -11.56 43.20
N ASP A 143 -2.12 -12.37 42.16
CA ASP A 143 -1.10 -13.40 41.87
C ASP A 143 0.06 -12.85 41.02
N ASP A 144 0.21 -11.52 40.95
CA ASP A 144 1.19 -10.81 40.11
C ASP A 144 1.07 -11.13 38.60
N THR A 145 -0.10 -11.61 38.18
CA THR A 145 -0.47 -11.75 36.77
C THR A 145 -1.14 -10.47 36.27
N VAL A 146 -0.89 -10.08 35.02
CA VAL A 146 -1.45 -8.90 34.37
C VAL A 146 -2.32 -9.31 33.19
N ILE A 147 -3.64 -9.12 33.30
CA ILE A 147 -4.55 -9.25 32.15
C ILE A 147 -4.54 -7.92 31.41
N THR A 148 -4.22 -7.94 30.12
CA THR A 148 -4.06 -6.70 29.34
C THR A 148 -4.84 -6.77 28.05
N LYS A 149 -5.58 -5.70 27.75
CA LYS A 149 -6.08 -5.42 26.41
C LYS A 149 -5.06 -4.56 25.68
N LEU A 150 -4.50 -5.08 24.60
CA LEU A 150 -3.49 -4.43 23.78
C LEU A 150 -4.02 -4.17 22.38
N GLY A 151 -3.87 -2.93 21.91
CA GLY A 151 -4.01 -2.56 20.50
C GLY A 151 -2.74 -1.85 20.04
N LEU A 152 -1.95 -2.50 19.20
CA LEU A 152 -0.71 -1.98 18.64
C LEU A 152 -0.87 -1.79 17.13
N GLU A 153 -0.46 -0.64 16.62
CA GLU A 153 -0.34 -0.32 15.21
C GLU A 153 1.08 0.22 14.99
N VAL A 154 1.81 -0.37 14.05
CA VAL A 154 3.10 0.15 13.58
C VAL A 154 2.99 0.41 12.10
N SER A 155 3.19 1.66 11.71
CA SER A 155 3.10 2.14 10.35
C SER A 155 4.43 2.71 9.91
N ASN A 156 4.88 2.33 8.70
CA ASN A 156 6.05 2.88 8.05
C ASN A 156 5.66 3.46 6.69
N ALA A 157 6.09 4.69 6.43
CA ALA A 157 5.89 5.40 5.17
C ALA A 157 7.09 5.14 4.25
N ASN A 158 6.85 4.42 3.16
CA ASN A 158 7.80 4.30 2.07
C ASN A 158 7.36 5.21 0.92
N LYS A 159 8.25 6.10 0.49
CA LYS A 159 8.00 6.96 -0.67
C LYS A 159 8.14 6.11 -1.94
N THR A 160 7.06 5.94 -2.68
CA THR A 160 7.10 5.31 -4.01
C THR A 160 7.34 6.38 -5.07
N ASP A 161 7.82 5.97 -6.24
CA ASP A 161 8.06 6.83 -7.40
C ASP A 161 6.81 7.68 -7.76
N GLU A 162 7.04 8.86 -8.34
CA GLU A 162 5.98 9.75 -8.82
C GLU A 162 5.16 9.04 -9.92
N THR A 163 3.84 8.97 -9.78
CA THR A 163 2.94 8.56 -10.88
C THR A 163 3.10 9.55 -12.03
N ASP A 164 2.84 9.12 -13.27
CA ASP A 164 2.89 9.95 -14.49
C ASP A 164 2.14 11.29 -14.39
N ASN A 165 1.17 11.39 -13.47
CA ASN A 165 0.45 12.61 -13.14
C ASN A 165 1.20 13.55 -12.16
N GLY A 166 2.47 13.32 -11.86
CA GLY A 166 3.27 14.10 -10.90
C GLY A 166 2.84 13.95 -9.44
N THR A 167 1.97 12.99 -9.13
CA THR A 167 1.55 12.67 -7.76
C THR A 167 2.56 11.69 -7.18
N THR A 168 3.29 12.08 -6.14
CA THR A 168 4.05 11.12 -5.34
C THR A 168 3.06 10.22 -4.60
N VAL A 169 3.08 8.92 -4.90
CA VAL A 169 2.28 7.95 -4.14
C VAL A 169 3.06 7.55 -2.90
N LEU A 170 2.45 7.75 -1.73
CA LEU A 170 3.01 7.27 -0.48
C LEU A 170 2.46 5.88 -0.18
N THR A 171 3.33 4.88 -0.13
CA THR A 171 2.93 3.54 0.32
C THR A 171 3.15 3.45 1.82
N ILE A 172 2.05 3.34 2.57
CA ILE A 172 2.10 3.13 4.02
C ILE A 172 1.95 1.64 4.30
N SER A 173 2.97 1.04 4.87
CA SER A 173 2.93 -0.33 5.37
C SER A 173 2.51 -0.30 6.82
N THR A 174 1.46 -1.03 7.17
CA THR A 174 0.92 -1.05 8.55
C THR A 174 0.82 -2.47 9.07
N THR A 175 1.28 -2.67 10.30
CA THR A 175 1.19 -3.90 11.07
C THR A 175 0.32 -3.65 12.31
N ASN A 176 -0.80 -4.36 12.42
CA ASN A 176 -1.77 -4.20 13.50
C ASN A 176 -1.91 -5.47 14.33
N ALA A 177 -2.03 -5.31 15.65
CA ALA A 177 -2.30 -6.38 16.60
C ALA A 177 -3.26 -5.93 17.68
N ASP A 178 -4.46 -6.50 17.70
CA ASP A 178 -5.47 -6.30 18.73
C ASP A 178 -5.74 -7.61 19.45
N THR A 179 -5.45 -7.67 20.75
CA THR A 179 -5.56 -8.89 21.53
C THR A 179 -5.81 -8.63 23.00
N VAL A 180 -6.32 -9.65 23.70
CA VAL A 180 -6.46 -9.68 25.15
C VAL A 180 -5.71 -10.91 25.65
N LEU A 181 -4.73 -10.69 26.52
CA LEU A 181 -3.89 -11.77 27.01
C LEU A 181 -3.57 -11.62 28.50
N THR A 182 -3.12 -12.72 29.07
CA THR A 182 -2.71 -12.84 30.46
C THR A 182 -1.20 -13.01 30.49
N LEU A 183 -0.51 -12.05 31.09
CA LEU A 183 0.95 -11.99 31.14
C LEU A 183 1.43 -12.18 32.58
N LYS A 184 2.59 -12.82 32.76
CA LYS A 184 3.27 -12.87 34.07
C LYS A 184 4.34 -11.81 34.15
N ASP A 185 4.57 -11.30 35.36
CA ASP A 185 5.61 -10.32 35.62
C ASP A 185 7.01 -10.82 35.16
N GLY A 186 7.69 -10.01 34.35
CA GLY A 186 9.01 -10.29 33.80
C GLY A 186 9.07 -11.37 32.69
N GLU A 187 7.94 -11.98 32.31
CA GLU A 187 7.90 -13.03 31.28
C GLU A 187 7.64 -12.42 29.88
N GLN A 188 8.60 -12.57 28.97
CA GLN A 188 8.42 -12.17 27.58
C GLN A 188 7.48 -13.14 26.87
N THR A 189 6.37 -12.63 26.35
CA THR A 189 5.37 -13.41 25.62
C THR A 189 5.33 -12.97 24.16
N VAL A 190 5.44 -13.93 23.23
CA VAL A 190 5.24 -13.68 21.80
C VAL A 190 3.75 -13.53 21.52
N LEU A 191 3.36 -12.37 21.00
CA LEU A 191 1.99 -12.05 20.62
C LEU A 191 1.61 -12.65 19.27
N GLY A 192 2.57 -12.71 18.37
CA GLY A 192 2.40 -13.27 17.04
C GLY A 192 3.57 -12.96 16.12
N GLY A 193 3.47 -13.45 14.89
CA GLY A 193 4.45 -13.17 13.85
C GLY A 193 3.94 -13.59 12.48
N LEU A 194 4.63 -13.13 11.44
CA LEU A 194 4.32 -13.42 10.05
C LEU A 194 5.63 -13.67 9.31
N ILE A 195 5.74 -14.80 8.63
CA ILE A 195 6.79 -15.06 7.64
C ILE A 195 6.11 -15.14 6.28
N ARG A 196 6.47 -14.23 5.38
CA ARG A 196 5.96 -14.18 4.01
C ARG A 196 7.13 -14.28 3.04
N THR A 197 7.03 -15.20 2.08
CA THR A 197 7.94 -15.26 0.94
C THR A 197 7.14 -15.06 -0.34
N SER A 198 7.61 -14.19 -1.21
CA SER A 198 7.10 -13.96 -2.56
C SER A 198 8.21 -14.30 -3.54
N ASP A 199 7.98 -15.26 -4.42
CA ASP A 199 8.91 -15.66 -5.48
C ASP A 199 8.23 -15.36 -6.81
N THR A 200 8.87 -14.54 -7.64
CA THR A 200 8.38 -14.13 -8.96
C THR A 200 9.48 -14.37 -9.97
N GLN A 201 9.17 -15.16 -10.99
CA GLN A 201 10.06 -15.38 -12.12
C GLN A 201 9.32 -15.04 -13.42
N THR A 202 9.86 -14.07 -14.16
CA THR A 202 9.38 -13.70 -15.49
C THR A 202 10.44 -14.10 -16.51
N ASN A 203 10.04 -14.84 -17.54
CA ASN A 203 10.92 -15.21 -18.64
C ASN A 203 10.40 -14.56 -19.92
N THR A 204 11.23 -13.70 -20.54
CA THR A 204 10.92 -13.02 -21.79
C THR A 204 11.90 -13.50 -22.86
N ALA A 205 11.42 -14.18 -23.89
CA ALA A 205 12.28 -14.83 -24.87
C ALA A 205 12.01 -14.33 -26.30
N ILE A 206 13.04 -14.37 -27.16
CA ILE A 206 12.85 -14.24 -28.61
C ILE A 206 12.15 -15.51 -29.11
N PRO A 207 11.01 -15.41 -29.81
CA PRO A 207 10.35 -16.58 -30.39
C PRO A 207 11.31 -17.39 -31.26
N ILE A 208 11.20 -18.73 -31.25
CA ILE A 208 12.08 -19.68 -31.96
C ILE A 208 13.49 -19.78 -31.35
N LEU A 209 14.21 -18.66 -31.18
CA LEU A 209 15.59 -18.67 -30.67
C LEU A 209 15.67 -18.99 -29.17
N GLY A 210 14.68 -18.57 -28.39
CA GLY A 210 14.57 -18.86 -26.95
C GLY A 210 14.27 -20.32 -26.63
N ASP A 211 13.65 -21.04 -27.57
CA ASP A 211 13.26 -22.45 -27.40
C ASP A 211 14.37 -23.43 -27.81
N LEU A 212 15.48 -22.93 -28.37
CA LEU A 212 16.60 -23.78 -28.79
C LEU A 212 17.22 -24.52 -27.59
N PRO A 213 17.42 -25.85 -27.68
CA PRO A 213 18.14 -26.58 -26.66
C PRO A 213 19.59 -26.06 -26.55
N LEU A 214 20.13 -26.03 -25.33
CA LEU A 214 21.44 -25.47 -24.95
C LEU A 214 21.61 -23.94 -25.09
N LEU A 215 21.15 -23.34 -26.19
CA LEU A 215 21.42 -21.93 -26.52
C LEU A 215 20.27 -20.97 -26.18
N GLY A 216 19.06 -21.48 -25.95
CA GLY A 216 17.86 -20.66 -25.74
C GLY A 216 17.96 -19.67 -24.58
N LYS A 217 18.72 -20.01 -23.52
CA LYS A 217 18.96 -19.14 -22.37
C LYS A 217 19.73 -17.86 -22.71
N LEU A 218 20.50 -17.85 -23.81
CA LEU A 218 21.21 -16.66 -24.26
C LEU A 218 20.27 -15.66 -24.96
N PHE A 219 19.12 -16.15 -25.42
CA PHE A 219 18.06 -15.38 -26.10
C PHE A 219 16.81 -15.20 -25.23
N THR A 220 16.93 -15.52 -23.93
CA THR A 220 15.87 -15.36 -22.93
C THR A 220 16.36 -14.42 -21.84
N ASN A 221 15.61 -13.37 -21.59
CA ASN A 221 15.74 -12.55 -20.41
C ASN A 221 14.95 -13.19 -19.25
N ILE A 222 15.64 -13.42 -18.15
CA ILE A 222 15.11 -14.07 -16.95
C ILE A 222 15.18 -13.04 -15.82
N ASP A 223 14.02 -12.55 -15.41
CA ASP A 223 13.84 -11.71 -14.24
C ASP A 223 13.39 -12.59 -13.07
N LYS A 224 14.17 -12.62 -12.00
CA LYS A 224 13.82 -13.29 -10.75
C LYS A 224 13.77 -12.26 -9.64
N SER A 225 12.72 -12.30 -8.83
CA SER A 225 12.55 -11.48 -7.65
C SER A 225 12.04 -12.34 -6.51
N LYS A 226 12.81 -12.40 -5.43
CA LYS A 226 12.47 -13.12 -4.22
C LYS A 226 12.47 -12.16 -3.04
N VAL A 227 11.27 -11.89 -2.52
CA VAL A 227 11.05 -11.02 -1.37
C VAL A 227 10.63 -11.85 -0.16
N LYS A 228 11.45 -11.85 0.89
CA LYS A 228 11.16 -12.47 2.19
C LYS A 228 10.90 -11.38 3.22
N ARG A 229 9.81 -11.48 3.98
CA ARG A 229 9.47 -10.57 5.06
C ARG A 229 9.07 -11.35 6.30
N GLU A 230 9.71 -11.04 7.42
CA GLU A 230 9.53 -11.68 8.71
C GLU A 230 9.17 -10.62 9.74
N ILE A 231 8.09 -10.85 10.48
CA ILE A 231 7.63 -9.98 11.55
C ILE A 231 7.48 -10.82 12.81
N LEU A 232 8.00 -10.32 13.92
CA LEU A 232 7.83 -10.89 15.25
C LEU A 232 7.38 -9.78 16.21
N LEU A 233 6.32 -10.06 16.96
CA LEU A 233 5.80 -9.16 17.99
C LEU A 233 5.83 -9.84 19.36
N SER A 234 6.41 -9.17 20.34
CA SER A 234 6.43 -9.64 21.73
C SER A 234 6.16 -8.51 22.72
N ILE A 235 5.77 -8.91 23.93
CA ILE A 235 5.50 -8.00 25.06
C ILE A 235 6.01 -8.61 26.36
N THR A 236 6.55 -7.77 27.23
CA THR A 236 7.01 -8.13 28.57
C THR A 236 6.45 -7.12 29.57
N PRO A 237 5.64 -7.55 30.57
CA PRO A 237 5.24 -6.66 31.65
C PRO A 237 6.29 -6.63 32.77
N HIS A 238 6.36 -5.50 33.47
CA HIS A 238 7.16 -5.30 34.67
C HIS A 238 6.32 -4.57 35.72
N ILE A 239 5.84 -5.27 36.74
CA ILE A 239 5.03 -4.71 37.82
C ILE A 239 5.94 -3.85 38.69
N VAL A 240 5.73 -2.53 38.66
CA VAL A 240 6.47 -1.58 39.50
C VAL A 240 5.84 -1.49 40.89
N LYS A 241 4.52 -1.72 40.95
CA LYS A 241 3.74 -1.67 42.18
C LYS A 241 2.60 -2.68 42.14
N SER A 242 2.69 -3.72 42.96
CA SER A 242 1.66 -4.76 43.08
C SER A 242 0.42 -4.28 43.84
N VAL A 243 -0.65 -5.06 43.73
CA VAL A 243 -1.90 -4.83 44.47
C VAL A 243 -1.67 -5.13 45.96
N ASN A 244 -1.70 -4.10 46.80
CA ASN A 244 -1.59 -4.27 48.25
C ASN A 244 -2.93 -4.72 48.85
N LEU A 245 -2.93 -5.89 49.50
CA LEU A 245 -4.04 -6.39 50.31
C LEU A 245 -4.10 -5.64 51.66
N PRO A 246 -5.30 -5.18 52.08
CA PRO A 246 -5.40 -4.51 53.38
C PRO A 246 -5.09 -5.50 54.49
N GLN A 247 -4.50 -4.99 55.57
CA GLN A 247 -4.35 -5.78 56.80
C GLN A 247 -5.74 -6.10 57.36
N ARG A 248 -5.86 -7.28 57.98
CA ARG A 248 -7.15 -7.81 58.46
C ARG A 248 -7.88 -6.82 59.36
N ASP A 249 -7.14 -6.09 60.19
CA ASP A 249 -7.64 -5.11 61.15
C ASP A 249 -8.41 -3.94 60.51
N VAL A 250 -8.09 -3.61 59.25
CA VAL A 250 -8.76 -2.53 58.49
C VAL A 250 -9.96 -3.05 57.69
N THR A 251 -10.09 -4.36 57.53
CA THR A 251 -11.21 -5.02 56.82
C THR A 251 -12.22 -5.69 57.73
N SER A 252 -11.89 -5.86 59.00
CA SER A 252 -12.83 -6.37 59.99
C SER A 252 -13.82 -5.26 60.36
N LEU A 253 -15.11 -5.55 60.19
CA LEU A 253 -16.16 -4.79 60.86
C LEU A 253 -16.18 -5.25 62.32
N TRP A 254 -16.03 -4.31 63.24
CA TRP A 254 -16.22 -4.55 64.67
C TRP A 254 -17.68 -4.95 64.89
N SER A 255 -17.93 -6.18 65.36
CA SER A 255 -19.28 -6.59 65.78
C SER A 255 -19.32 -6.61 67.30
N GLY A 256 -20.12 -5.73 67.89
CA GLY A 256 -20.19 -5.48 69.33
C GLY A 256 -21.36 -4.56 69.68
N GLY A 257 -21.76 -4.53 70.96
CA GLY A 257 -22.71 -3.53 71.49
C GLY A 257 -22.03 -2.20 71.77
N GLU A 258 -22.79 -1.17 72.16
CA GLU A 258 -22.28 0.19 72.44
C GLU A 258 -21.14 0.21 73.50
N ASP A 259 -21.08 -0.82 74.35
CA ASP A 259 -20.10 -0.95 75.43
C ASP A 259 -19.02 -2.04 75.23
N ASP A 260 -19.07 -2.85 74.16
CA ASP A 260 -18.13 -3.99 73.97
C ASP A 260 -17.77 -4.22 72.50
N PHE A 261 -16.79 -3.46 72.02
CA PHE A 261 -16.22 -3.62 70.68
C PHE A 261 -15.31 -4.86 70.62
N LYS A 262 -15.81 -6.00 70.13
CA LYS A 262 -14.98 -7.19 69.87
C LYS A 262 -14.54 -7.34 68.42
N ASN A 263 -13.24 -7.50 68.21
CA ASN A 263 -12.66 -7.74 66.90
C ASN A 263 -12.76 -9.25 66.57
N GLY A 264 -13.92 -9.71 66.10
CA GLY A 264 -14.16 -11.13 65.79
C GLY A 264 -15.63 -11.47 65.50
N ARG A 265 -15.89 -12.69 65.00
CA ARG A 265 -17.24 -13.16 64.60
C ARG A 265 -18.22 -13.12 65.79
N ASN A 266 -19.23 -12.26 65.74
CA ASN A 266 -20.40 -12.39 66.64
C ASN A 266 -21.55 -13.11 65.91
N PHE A 267 -21.45 -14.43 65.82
CA PHE A 267 -22.51 -15.31 65.29
C PHE A 267 -22.95 -16.37 66.32
N GLY A 268 -22.48 -16.27 67.57
CA GLY A 268 -22.73 -17.25 68.63
C GLY A 268 -24.06 -17.10 69.38
N SER A 269 -24.71 -15.93 69.36
CA SER A 269 -25.99 -15.75 70.06
C SER A 269 -27.17 -16.48 69.40
N PHE A 270 -26.99 -17.08 68.22
CA PHE A 270 -28.02 -17.96 67.63
C PHE A 270 -27.96 -19.39 68.16
N ALA A 271 -26.91 -19.78 68.91
CA ALA A 271 -26.71 -21.15 69.37
C ALA A 271 -27.17 -21.40 70.83
N GLU A 272 -27.24 -20.36 71.67
CA GLU A 272 -27.73 -20.50 73.04
C GLU A 272 -29.22 -20.92 73.08
N ASP A 273 -30.04 -20.44 72.14
CA ASP A 273 -31.47 -20.78 72.06
C ASP A 273 -31.74 -22.24 71.63
N TYR A 274 -30.79 -22.90 70.99
CA TYR A 274 -30.90 -24.34 70.64
C TYR A 274 -30.37 -25.27 71.73
N ARG A 275 -29.59 -24.78 72.71
CA ARG A 275 -29.05 -25.62 73.80
C ARG A 275 -30.04 -25.84 74.95
N ASN A 276 -31.03 -24.97 75.11
CA ASN A 276 -31.99 -25.06 76.23
C ASN A 276 -33.21 -25.95 75.94
N GLY A 277 -33.32 -26.56 74.76
CA GLY A 277 -34.52 -27.31 74.32
C GLY A 277 -34.42 -28.84 74.25
N GLN A 278 -33.30 -29.47 74.61
CA GLN A 278 -33.13 -30.93 74.47
C GLN A 278 -32.62 -31.61 75.74
N SER A 279 -33.30 -31.38 76.85
CA SER A 279 -33.35 -32.32 77.97
C SER A 279 -34.48 -33.31 77.70
N GLU A 280 -34.21 -34.39 76.96
CA GLU A 280 -34.88 -35.69 77.11
C GLU A 280 -34.35 -36.67 76.05
N ARG A 281 -33.52 -37.61 76.50
CA ARG A 281 -33.15 -38.79 75.72
C ARG A 281 -33.24 -40.01 76.63
N PRO A 282 -34.02 -41.05 76.30
CA PRO A 282 -33.70 -42.39 76.71
C PRO A 282 -32.82 -43.06 75.64
N ALA A 283 -31.80 -43.76 76.11
CA ALA A 283 -30.86 -44.52 75.29
C ALA A 283 -31.44 -45.87 74.87
N ASN A 284 -31.06 -46.38 73.70
CA ASN A 284 -30.75 -47.81 73.55
C ASN A 284 -29.90 -48.12 72.30
N PRO A 285 -29.19 -49.26 72.29
CA PRO A 285 -27.89 -49.42 71.66
C PRO A 285 -27.93 -50.03 70.25
N VAL A 286 -26.83 -49.79 69.55
CA VAL A 286 -26.52 -50.21 68.17
C VAL A 286 -26.24 -51.72 68.07
N PRO A 287 -26.48 -52.35 66.91
CA PRO A 287 -25.51 -53.32 66.41
C PRO A 287 -25.16 -53.18 64.91
N ALA A 288 -23.83 -53.16 64.69
CA ALA A 288 -22.97 -53.72 63.65
C ALA A 288 -23.30 -53.69 62.12
N LEU A 289 -22.25 -53.33 61.37
CA LEU A 289 -22.08 -53.29 59.91
C LEU A 289 -21.87 -54.68 59.24
N THR A 290 -22.36 -54.86 58.01
CA THR A 290 -21.68 -55.34 56.75
C THR A 290 -22.69 -55.93 55.73
N PRO A 291 -22.34 -56.22 54.44
CA PRO A 291 -21.64 -55.41 53.45
C PRO A 291 -22.36 -55.36 52.07
N ARG A 292 -21.77 -54.60 51.15
CA ARG A 292 -22.19 -54.23 49.77
C ARG A 292 -22.25 -55.42 48.79
N ARG A 293 -23.24 -55.46 47.89
CA ARG A 293 -23.23 -56.33 46.70
C ARG A 293 -23.60 -55.55 45.43
N THR A 294 -22.72 -55.59 44.45
CA THR A 294 -22.87 -55.11 43.07
C THR A 294 -23.78 -56.02 42.26
N ILE A 295 -24.61 -55.46 41.38
CA ILE A 295 -25.32 -56.23 40.33
C ILE A 295 -25.00 -55.60 38.97
N ARG A 296 -24.44 -56.41 38.07
CA ARG A 296 -24.49 -56.27 36.60
C ARG A 296 -25.65 -57.11 36.09
N VAL A 297 -26.44 -56.64 35.12
CA VAL A 297 -27.06 -57.51 34.10
C VAL A 297 -27.18 -56.74 32.77
N ASP A 298 -27.01 -57.50 31.70
CA ASP A 298 -26.81 -57.16 30.30
C ASP A 298 -28.10 -57.30 29.45
N LEU A 299 -28.05 -56.66 28.29
CA LEU A 299 -28.86 -56.61 27.05
C LEU A 299 -30.07 -57.57 26.81
N GLY A 300 -31.09 -57.00 26.15
CA GLY A 300 -31.79 -57.71 25.06
C GLY A 300 -33.28 -57.37 24.83
N GLY A 301 -33.59 -56.74 23.67
CA GLY A 301 -34.61 -57.24 22.75
C GLY A 301 -36.04 -56.65 22.76
N ASP A 302 -36.33 -55.95 21.65
CA ASP A 302 -37.51 -56.09 20.78
C ASP A 302 -38.76 -55.20 20.95
N GLN A 303 -39.45 -55.10 19.81
CA GLN A 303 -40.23 -54.02 19.21
C GLN A 303 -41.65 -53.74 19.73
N GLY A 304 -42.04 -52.47 19.57
CA GLY A 304 -43.25 -52.02 18.85
C GLY A 304 -44.64 -52.29 19.41
N THR A 305 -45.43 -51.22 19.61
CA THR A 305 -46.75 -50.98 18.97
C THR A 305 -47.40 -49.68 19.50
N ALA A 306 -48.14 -49.00 18.62
CA ALA A 306 -48.98 -47.80 18.79
C ALA A 306 -50.30 -48.15 19.53
N ALA A 307 -51.26 -47.28 19.92
CA ALA A 307 -51.68 -45.92 19.55
C ALA A 307 -52.68 -45.34 20.61
N ASP A 308 -52.93 -44.02 20.55
CA ASP A 308 -54.15 -43.22 20.89
C ASP A 308 -54.72 -43.24 22.34
N ASP A 309 -55.21 -42.17 23.00
CA ASP A 309 -55.65 -40.77 22.71
C ASP A 309 -55.87 -40.06 24.11
N PRO A 310 -56.56 -38.90 24.32
CA PRO A 310 -56.32 -37.49 23.93
C PRO A 310 -56.32 -36.44 25.12
N ALA A 311 -56.02 -35.18 24.76
CA ALA A 311 -56.60 -33.87 25.21
C ALA A 311 -56.09 -32.98 26.40
N ILE A 312 -55.42 -31.85 26.02
CA ILE A 312 -55.65 -30.38 26.31
C ILE A 312 -55.49 -29.80 27.77
N PRO A 313 -55.10 -28.51 28.06
CA PRO A 313 -54.48 -27.39 27.28
C PRO A 313 -53.28 -26.62 27.92
N ALA A 314 -52.65 -25.77 27.08
CA ALA A 314 -52.18 -24.37 27.26
C ALA A 314 -51.13 -23.97 28.33
N ALA A 315 -49.99 -23.44 27.87
CA ALA A 315 -49.71 -22.00 27.68
C ALA A 315 -48.18 -21.76 27.74
N VAL A 316 -47.62 -21.22 26.65
CA VAL A 316 -46.25 -20.70 26.58
C VAL A 316 -46.34 -19.25 26.12
N GLU A 317 -45.73 -18.34 26.86
CA GLU A 317 -45.55 -16.94 26.49
C GLU A 317 -44.05 -16.63 26.57
N THR A 318 -43.43 -16.34 25.42
CA THR A 318 -42.16 -15.61 25.32
C THR A 318 -42.20 -14.73 24.09
N GLU A 319 -41.80 -13.48 24.30
CA GLU A 319 -41.85 -12.32 23.41
C GLU A 319 -41.03 -12.46 22.12
N LYS A 320 -41.54 -11.83 21.06
CA LYS A 320 -40.89 -11.63 19.76
C LYS A 320 -40.21 -10.26 19.67
N VAL A 321 -38.97 -10.23 19.18
CA VAL A 321 -38.33 -9.06 18.56
C VAL A 321 -38.66 -9.02 17.07
N LYS A 322 -38.92 -7.81 16.56
CA LYS A 322 -39.43 -7.46 15.22
C LYS A 322 -38.35 -7.54 14.13
N GLU A 323 -38.70 -8.15 13.00
CA GLU A 323 -38.09 -7.89 11.69
C GLU A 323 -39.22 -7.61 10.69
N LYS A 324 -39.01 -6.60 9.83
CA LYS A 324 -40.01 -5.95 8.97
C LYS A 324 -39.97 -6.60 7.58
N THR A 325 -41.04 -7.30 7.20
CA THR A 325 -41.29 -7.79 5.82
C THR A 325 -42.37 -6.93 5.19
N GLU A 326 -42.15 -6.48 3.95
CA GLU A 326 -43.10 -5.68 3.16
C GLU A 326 -43.73 -6.54 2.06
N THR A 327 -45.03 -6.38 1.87
CA THR A 327 -45.97 -7.20 1.09
C THR A 327 -45.99 -6.81 -0.41
N PRO A 328 -46.33 -7.72 -1.36
CA PRO A 328 -46.37 -7.43 -2.79
C PRO A 328 -47.70 -6.80 -3.24
N ALA A 329 -47.64 -5.98 -4.30
CA ALA A 329 -48.79 -5.36 -4.98
C ALA A 329 -48.88 -5.80 -6.47
N PRO A 330 -50.06 -5.69 -7.12
CA PRO A 330 -50.54 -6.61 -8.18
C PRO A 330 -50.36 -6.10 -9.63
N ALA A 331 -50.51 -7.02 -10.59
CA ALA A 331 -50.41 -6.81 -12.05
C ALA A 331 -51.71 -6.29 -12.70
N PRO A 332 -51.61 -5.50 -13.79
CA PRO A 332 -52.40 -5.72 -15.02
C PRO A 332 -51.70 -5.21 -16.33
N PRO A 333 -52.31 -5.22 -17.55
CA PRO A 333 -52.92 -6.29 -18.34
C PRO A 333 -52.32 -6.40 -19.79
N ALA A 334 -52.91 -7.27 -20.63
CA ALA A 334 -52.49 -7.66 -21.98
C ALA A 334 -52.57 -6.58 -23.09
N ALA A 335 -51.77 -6.80 -24.14
CA ALA A 335 -51.53 -5.94 -25.30
C ALA A 335 -52.65 -5.90 -26.35
N GLN A 336 -52.74 -4.77 -27.06
CA GLN A 336 -53.29 -4.64 -28.43
C GLN A 336 -52.33 -3.82 -29.31
N PRO A 337 -52.34 -3.99 -30.66
CA PRO A 337 -51.23 -3.65 -31.55
C PRO A 337 -51.39 -2.31 -32.28
N VAL A 338 -50.29 -1.62 -32.58
CA VAL A 338 -50.27 -0.47 -33.52
C VAL A 338 -48.95 -0.37 -34.28
N VAL A 339 -49.06 -0.65 -35.60
CA VAL A 339 -48.50 0.02 -36.79
C VAL A 339 -46.99 0.27 -36.93
N VAL A 340 -46.46 -0.29 -38.02
CA VAL A 340 -45.15 -0.05 -38.64
C VAL A 340 -45.26 1.19 -39.54
N GLU A 341 -44.39 2.19 -39.38
CA GLU A 341 -44.10 3.15 -40.45
C GLU A 341 -42.67 3.75 -40.34
N ASP A 342 -42.00 3.68 -41.49
CA ASP A 342 -40.79 4.32 -42.01
C ASP A 342 -39.40 4.24 -41.34
N VAL A 343 -38.47 3.70 -42.15
CA VAL A 343 -37.02 3.68 -41.97
C VAL A 343 -36.43 4.91 -42.65
N PRO A 344 -35.69 5.79 -41.96
CA PRO A 344 -34.78 6.70 -42.62
C PRO A 344 -33.40 6.05 -42.85
N GLU A 345 -32.93 6.27 -44.06
CA GLU A 345 -31.71 5.77 -44.73
C GLU A 345 -30.42 6.11 -43.94
N VAL A 346 -29.56 5.10 -43.74
CA VAL A 346 -28.23 5.28 -43.11
C VAL A 346 -27.26 5.83 -44.14
N SER A 347 -26.93 7.11 -44.01
CA SER A 347 -25.81 7.74 -44.72
C SER A 347 -24.48 7.28 -44.11
N LEU A 348 -23.64 6.64 -44.92
CA LEU A 348 -22.26 6.31 -44.57
C LEU A 348 -21.38 7.52 -44.86
N SER A 349 -20.79 8.12 -43.82
CA SER A 349 -19.76 9.15 -43.97
C SER A 349 -18.42 8.54 -44.37
N GLU A 350 -17.74 9.20 -45.31
CA GLU A 350 -16.41 8.84 -45.82
C GLU A 350 -15.34 8.86 -44.72
N PRO A 351 -14.33 7.97 -44.78
CA PRO A 351 -13.28 7.91 -43.78
C PRO A 351 -12.39 9.15 -43.87
N SER A 352 -12.45 9.99 -42.83
CA SER A 352 -11.45 11.04 -42.62
C SER A 352 -10.11 10.38 -42.29
N VAL A 353 -9.06 10.72 -43.05
CA VAL A 353 -7.68 10.36 -42.71
C VAL A 353 -7.36 11.03 -41.38
N VAL A 354 -7.30 10.23 -40.31
CA VAL A 354 -6.89 10.69 -38.99
C VAL A 354 -5.38 10.94 -39.08
N GLU A 355 -5.00 12.21 -39.15
CA GLU A 355 -3.61 12.63 -38.96
C GLU A 355 -3.18 12.14 -37.56
N ALA A 356 -2.19 11.25 -37.51
CA ALA A 356 -1.76 10.62 -36.27
C ALA A 356 -1.37 11.70 -35.27
N ASP A 357 -2.03 11.70 -34.11
CA ASP A 357 -1.77 12.60 -33.00
C ASP A 357 -0.36 12.33 -32.46
N GLN A 358 0.64 13.05 -32.97
CA GLN A 358 2.02 12.96 -32.52
C GLN A 358 2.08 13.53 -31.10
N ALA A 359 2.35 12.67 -30.11
CA ALA A 359 2.51 13.11 -28.73
C ALA A 359 3.66 14.12 -28.62
N ALA A 360 3.48 15.16 -27.79
CA ALA A 360 4.52 16.16 -27.56
C ALA A 360 5.79 15.51 -27.01
N GLN A 361 6.95 16.03 -27.38
CA GLN A 361 8.24 15.49 -26.95
C GLN A 361 9.16 16.61 -26.48
N VAL A 362 9.94 16.35 -25.44
CA VAL A 362 11.02 17.22 -25.00
C VAL A 362 12.33 16.44 -25.07
N PHE A 363 13.28 16.97 -25.82
CA PHE A 363 14.58 16.35 -26.00
C PHE A 363 15.70 17.37 -26.01
N LEU A 364 16.92 16.89 -25.76
CA LEU A 364 18.12 17.70 -25.74
C LEU A 364 18.89 17.52 -27.05
N LEU A 365 19.28 18.64 -27.65
CA LEU A 365 20.10 18.69 -28.86
C LEU A 365 21.44 19.38 -28.54
N GLY A 366 22.54 18.74 -28.90
CA GLY A 366 23.89 19.28 -28.75
C GLY A 366 24.90 18.32 -29.36
N SER A 367 26.16 18.73 -29.53
CA SER A 367 27.19 17.74 -29.92
C SER A 367 27.32 16.69 -28.83
N ARG A 368 27.48 15.43 -29.24
CA ARG A 368 27.70 14.30 -28.33
C ARG A 368 29.17 14.15 -27.93
N LEU A 369 30.05 14.95 -28.52
CA LEU A 369 31.47 15.00 -28.24
C LEU A 369 31.80 16.37 -27.64
N ALA A 370 32.49 16.37 -26.51
CA ALA A 370 33.02 17.58 -25.88
C ALA A 370 34.48 17.37 -25.44
N LYS A 371 35.19 18.48 -25.28
CA LYS A 371 36.55 18.50 -24.75
C LYS A 371 36.58 19.08 -23.35
N VAL A 372 37.46 18.55 -22.51
CA VAL A 372 37.66 19.08 -21.16
C VAL A 372 38.01 20.57 -21.21
N GLY A 373 37.33 21.37 -20.40
CA GLY A 373 37.55 22.82 -20.29
C GLY A 373 36.96 23.69 -21.40
N VAL A 374 36.31 23.11 -22.41
CA VAL A 374 35.64 23.86 -23.49
C VAL A 374 34.15 23.97 -23.20
N PRO A 375 33.57 25.19 -23.12
CA PRO A 375 32.13 25.36 -22.93
C PRO A 375 31.33 24.69 -24.06
N HIS A 376 30.33 23.94 -23.66
CA HIS A 376 29.50 23.13 -24.52
C HIS A 376 28.03 23.49 -24.36
N GLN A 377 27.35 23.73 -25.48
CA GLN A 377 25.95 24.16 -25.49
C GLN A 377 25.00 23.01 -25.78
N VAL A 378 23.94 22.93 -24.98
CA VAL A 378 22.87 21.94 -25.10
C VAL A 378 21.54 22.67 -25.14
N VAL A 379 20.81 22.53 -26.24
CA VAL A 379 19.51 23.15 -26.44
C VAL A 379 18.43 22.18 -26.02
N VAL A 380 17.53 22.62 -25.14
CA VAL A 380 16.32 21.87 -24.78
C VAL A 380 15.23 22.28 -25.76
N ILE A 381 14.67 21.30 -26.47
CA ILE A 381 13.67 21.49 -27.52
C ILE A 381 12.38 20.82 -27.10
N ALA A 382 11.24 21.46 -27.38
CA ALA A 382 9.93 20.83 -27.34
C ALA A 382 9.37 20.73 -28.77
N GLU A 383 8.78 19.59 -29.13
CA GLU A 383 8.13 19.34 -30.42
C GLU A 383 6.72 18.79 -30.23
N ALA A 384 5.91 18.93 -31.28
CA ALA A 384 4.49 18.51 -31.32
C ALA A 384 3.67 19.03 -30.14
N VAL A 385 3.99 20.23 -29.63
CA VAL A 385 3.21 20.88 -28.57
C VAL A 385 1.99 21.59 -29.17
N ARG A 386 0.88 21.54 -28.43
CA ARG A 386 -0.35 22.27 -28.74
C ARG A 386 -0.71 23.17 -27.58
N ASP A 387 -1.03 24.42 -27.87
CA ASP A 387 -1.42 25.48 -26.94
C ASP A 387 -0.44 25.63 -25.76
N LEU A 388 0.88 25.56 -25.98
CA LEU A 388 1.87 25.64 -24.91
C LEU A 388 1.98 27.05 -24.30
N HIS A 389 1.78 27.17 -22.99
CA HIS A 389 1.85 28.45 -22.25
C HIS A 389 2.95 28.49 -21.19
N SER A 390 3.25 27.36 -20.55
CA SER A 390 4.33 27.26 -19.58
C SER A 390 5.06 25.91 -19.65
N ALA A 391 6.33 25.92 -19.28
CA ALA A 391 7.24 24.79 -19.37
C ALA A 391 8.21 24.67 -18.16
N PRO A 392 7.74 24.69 -16.90
CA PRO A 392 8.59 24.38 -15.76
C PRO A 392 9.14 22.94 -15.83
N MET A 393 10.42 22.77 -15.52
CA MET A 393 11.09 21.47 -15.49
C MET A 393 12.39 21.49 -14.69
N TYR A 394 12.92 20.29 -14.43
CA TYR A 394 14.21 20.06 -13.81
C TYR A 394 15.18 19.52 -14.87
N ILE A 395 16.46 19.84 -14.77
CA ILE A 395 17.52 19.23 -15.57
C ILE A 395 18.51 18.61 -14.61
N ASN A 396 18.66 17.29 -14.67
CA ASN A 396 19.68 16.55 -13.92
C ASN A 396 20.91 16.37 -14.82
N TYR A 397 22.11 16.53 -14.27
CA TYR A 397 23.38 16.33 -14.95
C TYR A 397 24.44 15.75 -14.00
N ASP A 398 25.44 15.06 -14.54
CA ASP A 398 26.54 14.53 -13.74
C ASP A 398 27.51 15.65 -13.29
N GLN A 399 27.41 16.02 -12.01
CA GLN A 399 28.24 17.05 -11.38
C GLN A 399 29.74 16.71 -11.29
N ASN A 400 30.11 15.44 -11.36
CA ASN A 400 31.51 15.03 -11.30
C ASN A 400 32.22 15.28 -12.64
N LEU A 401 31.46 15.26 -13.73
CA LEU A 401 31.98 15.38 -15.09
C LEU A 401 31.68 16.74 -15.73
N LEU A 402 30.61 17.43 -15.32
CA LEU A 402 30.16 18.69 -15.91
C LEU A 402 30.01 19.79 -14.86
N ASP A 403 30.47 21.00 -15.19
CA ASP A 403 30.13 22.23 -14.49
C ASP A 403 29.05 23.00 -15.24
N PHE A 404 27.97 23.36 -14.56
CA PHE A 404 26.97 24.28 -15.12
C PHE A 404 27.52 25.72 -15.16
N VAL A 405 27.42 26.38 -16.31
CA VAL A 405 27.90 27.76 -16.53
C VAL A 405 26.74 28.74 -16.60
N SER A 406 25.81 28.52 -17.54
CA SER A 406 24.72 29.46 -17.80
C SER A 406 23.53 28.79 -18.46
N ILE A 407 22.38 29.48 -18.40
CA ILE A 407 21.16 29.10 -19.10
C ILE A 407 20.55 30.34 -19.74
N GLU A 408 20.15 30.21 -21.00
CA GLU A 408 19.56 31.28 -21.80
C GLU A 408 18.23 30.82 -22.38
N GLU A 409 17.21 31.67 -22.30
CA GLU A 409 15.90 31.37 -22.86
C GLU A 409 15.91 31.30 -24.39
N ALA A 410 15.19 30.35 -24.98
CA ALA A 410 15.06 30.20 -26.42
C ALA A 410 13.67 30.62 -26.93
N GLY A 411 13.44 30.46 -28.23
CA GLY A 411 12.39 31.20 -28.94
C GLY A 411 10.97 30.67 -28.85
N LEU A 412 10.73 29.43 -28.38
CA LEU A 412 9.40 28.79 -28.53
C LEU A 412 8.30 29.57 -27.80
N LEU A 413 8.46 29.84 -26.50
CA LEU A 413 7.44 30.55 -25.70
C LEU A 413 7.47 32.08 -25.87
N LYS A 414 8.53 32.62 -26.49
CA LYS A 414 8.66 34.06 -26.78
C LYS A 414 7.87 34.50 -28.02
N ARG A 415 7.24 33.57 -28.75
CA ARG A 415 6.46 33.92 -29.94
C ARG A 415 5.23 34.73 -29.55
N GLY A 416 5.18 35.98 -29.96
CA GLY A 416 4.01 36.86 -29.77
C GLY A 416 3.76 37.34 -28.34
N SER A 417 4.65 37.07 -27.38
CA SER A 417 4.52 37.59 -26.02
C SER A 417 5.83 37.56 -25.23
N GLU A 418 5.92 38.38 -24.19
CA GLU A 418 6.98 38.29 -23.19
C GLU A 418 6.76 37.08 -22.26
N THR A 419 7.86 36.60 -21.71
CA THR A 419 7.95 35.42 -20.88
C THR A 419 8.59 35.78 -19.54
N ASN A 420 8.12 35.10 -18.49
CA ASN A 420 8.81 35.05 -17.22
C ASN A 420 9.70 33.80 -17.21
N PHE A 421 11.01 34.02 -17.33
CA PHE A 421 12.02 32.98 -17.30
C PHE A 421 12.84 33.07 -16.01
N THR A 422 12.83 31.99 -15.24
CA THR A 422 13.52 31.87 -13.95
C THR A 422 14.30 30.57 -13.91
N HIS A 423 15.44 30.58 -13.22
CA HIS A 423 16.21 29.36 -13.01
C HIS A 423 16.93 29.38 -11.67
N SER A 424 17.22 28.19 -11.14
CA SER A 424 18.04 28.01 -9.94
C SER A 424 18.89 26.75 -10.12
N ALA A 425 20.21 26.91 -10.12
CA ALA A 425 21.13 25.78 -10.19
C ALA A 425 21.52 25.32 -8.78
N LEU A 426 21.58 24.00 -8.59
CA LEU A 426 22.04 23.30 -7.39
C LEU A 426 23.24 22.41 -7.79
N PRO A 427 24.45 22.98 -7.96
CA PRO A 427 25.60 22.24 -8.48
C PRO A 427 26.02 21.06 -7.62
N GLU A 428 25.85 21.15 -6.30
CA GLU A 428 26.12 20.08 -5.32
C GLU A 428 25.19 18.86 -5.45
N LYS A 429 24.10 19.00 -6.21
CA LYS A 429 23.13 17.95 -6.48
C LYS A 429 23.04 17.57 -7.96
N GLY A 430 23.86 18.18 -8.82
CA GLY A 430 23.78 17.99 -10.27
C GLY A 430 22.40 18.34 -10.84
N GLN A 431 21.74 19.40 -10.34
CA GLN A 431 20.36 19.71 -10.71
C GLN A 431 20.16 21.20 -11.04
N ILE A 432 19.32 21.48 -12.03
CA ILE A 432 18.90 22.83 -12.42
C ILE A 432 17.38 22.88 -12.44
N ILE A 433 16.79 23.81 -11.72
CA ILE A 433 15.35 24.06 -11.71
C ILE A 433 15.07 25.20 -12.68
N VAL A 434 14.17 24.99 -13.64
CA VAL A 434 13.82 25.97 -14.68
C VAL A 434 12.33 26.24 -14.63
N GLY A 435 11.95 27.53 -14.56
CA GLY A 435 10.58 28.00 -14.68
C GLY A 435 10.45 28.89 -15.91
N LEU A 436 9.60 28.50 -16.85
CA LEU A 436 9.35 29.28 -18.07
C LEU A 436 7.85 29.41 -18.28
N LYS A 437 7.33 30.64 -18.35
CA LYS A 437 5.88 30.89 -18.47
C LYS A 437 5.61 32.16 -19.26
N ARG A 438 4.60 32.14 -20.14
CA ARG A 438 4.15 33.33 -20.88
C ARG A 438 3.29 34.25 -19.99
N ALA A 439 3.16 35.51 -20.39
CA ALA A 439 2.29 36.46 -19.69
C ALA A 439 0.84 35.94 -19.55
N ALA A 440 0.14 36.37 -18.50
CA ALA A 440 -1.24 35.98 -18.25
C ALA A 440 -2.19 36.58 -19.31
N GLY A 441 -3.19 35.80 -19.75
CA GLY A 441 -4.18 36.24 -20.74
C GLY A 441 -3.73 36.14 -22.21
N VAL A 442 -2.60 35.48 -22.47
CA VAL A 442 -2.07 35.23 -23.81
C VAL A 442 -2.35 33.77 -24.20
N GLU A 443 -2.80 33.55 -25.44
CA GLU A 443 -2.98 32.22 -26.04
C GLU A 443 -1.65 31.43 -26.04
N GLY A 444 -1.66 30.10 -26.07
CA GLY A 444 -0.46 29.27 -26.11
C GLY A 444 0.24 29.26 -27.47
N VAL A 445 1.33 28.49 -27.59
CA VAL A 445 2.07 28.28 -28.85
C VAL A 445 1.93 26.84 -29.32
N ASP A 446 1.72 26.67 -30.62
CA ASP A 446 1.73 25.37 -31.28
C ASP A 446 3.07 25.08 -31.97
N GLY A 447 3.34 23.80 -32.22
CA GLY A 447 4.43 23.31 -33.06
C GLY A 447 5.64 22.86 -32.25
N GLY A 448 6.84 23.24 -32.70
CA GLY A 448 8.09 22.88 -32.03
C GLY A 448 9.13 24.01 -32.03
N GLY A 449 10.09 23.92 -31.12
CA GLY A 449 11.20 24.88 -30.99
C GLY A 449 11.98 24.75 -29.68
N GLY A 450 13.08 25.50 -29.58
CA GLY A 450 13.90 25.57 -28.36
C GLY A 450 13.16 26.27 -27.21
N LEU A 451 13.21 25.66 -26.03
CA LEU A 451 12.76 26.24 -24.77
C LEU A 451 13.85 27.10 -24.12
N PHE A 452 15.06 26.54 -24.01
CA PHE A 452 16.24 27.24 -23.48
C PHE A 452 17.53 26.48 -23.87
N THR A 453 18.66 27.17 -23.76
CA THR A 453 20.01 26.67 -24.04
C THR A 453 20.81 26.64 -22.74
N LEU A 454 21.38 25.49 -22.42
CA LEU A 454 22.27 25.27 -21.29
C LEU A 454 23.72 25.31 -21.78
N THR A 455 24.60 25.93 -21.00
CA THR A 455 26.05 25.89 -21.24
C THR A 455 26.71 25.13 -20.09
N PHE A 456 27.45 24.08 -20.42
CA PHE A 456 28.24 23.29 -19.48
C PHE A 456 29.73 23.37 -19.82
N THR A 457 30.62 23.32 -18.83
CA THR A 457 32.06 23.11 -19.06
C THR A 457 32.44 21.73 -18.53
N PRO A 458 32.89 20.79 -19.37
CA PRO A 458 33.33 19.49 -18.90
C PRO A 458 34.60 19.59 -18.05
N LYS A 459 34.62 18.92 -16.89
CA LYS A 459 35.75 18.91 -15.95
C LYS A 459 36.66 17.71 -16.09
N ALA A 460 36.10 16.58 -16.53
CA ALA A 460 36.81 15.31 -16.58
C ALA A 460 36.31 14.44 -17.75
N THR A 461 37.22 13.60 -18.27
CA THR A 461 36.96 12.63 -19.33
C THR A 461 35.97 11.56 -18.85
N GLY A 462 34.96 11.23 -19.64
CA GLY A 462 33.92 10.27 -19.28
C GLY A 462 32.63 10.43 -20.09
N LEU A 463 31.66 9.56 -19.83
CA LEU A 463 30.30 9.65 -20.38
C LEU A 463 29.41 10.39 -19.38
N ALA A 464 29.11 11.66 -19.65
CA ALA A 464 28.23 12.47 -18.82
C ALA A 464 26.80 12.44 -19.36
N GLU A 465 25.81 12.22 -18.50
CA GLU A 465 24.40 12.23 -18.88
C GLU A 465 23.73 13.54 -18.45
N ILE A 466 22.92 14.11 -19.34
CA ILE A 466 22.07 15.27 -19.08
C ILE A 466 20.63 14.87 -19.38
N MET A 467 19.78 14.87 -18.36
CA MET A 467 18.40 14.39 -18.44
C MET A 467 17.41 15.47 -18.05
N PRO A 468 16.41 15.79 -18.91
CA PRO A 468 15.27 16.55 -18.46
C PRO A 468 14.41 15.68 -17.55
N ASP A 469 13.93 16.26 -16.47
CA ASP A 469 13.19 15.59 -15.42
C ASP A 469 12.05 16.47 -14.90
N LYS A 470 11.02 15.86 -14.30
CA LYS A 470 9.84 16.56 -13.77
C LYS A 470 9.28 17.63 -14.74
N ILE A 471 9.14 17.27 -16.01
CA ILE A 471 8.65 18.17 -17.07
C ILE A 471 7.15 18.41 -16.86
N ASN A 472 6.74 19.67 -16.78
CA ASN A 472 5.33 20.04 -16.61
C ASN A 472 4.98 21.12 -17.64
N LEU A 473 4.71 20.71 -18.88
CA LEU A 473 4.20 21.60 -19.92
C LEU A 473 2.70 21.85 -19.69
N GLN A 474 2.26 23.10 -19.78
CA GLN A 474 0.86 23.47 -19.54
C GLN A 474 0.29 24.42 -20.58
N THR A 475 -1.01 24.33 -20.83
CA THR A 475 -1.78 25.29 -21.63
C THR A 475 -2.14 26.55 -20.84
N PRO A 476 -2.68 27.63 -21.47
CA PRO A 476 -3.12 28.82 -20.75
C PRO A 476 -4.18 28.52 -19.67
N GLN A 477 -4.96 27.46 -19.86
CA GLN A 477 -5.98 26.98 -18.91
C GLN A 477 -5.38 26.12 -17.79
N GLY A 478 -4.07 25.88 -17.79
CA GLY A 478 -3.36 25.07 -16.80
C GLY A 478 -3.47 23.56 -17.03
N LEU A 479 -4.01 23.13 -18.18
CA LEU A 479 -4.06 21.72 -18.55
C LEU A 479 -2.67 21.22 -18.91
N ARG A 480 -2.30 20.04 -18.43
CA ARG A 480 -0.99 19.44 -18.71
C ARG A 480 -0.94 18.87 -20.12
N ILE A 481 0.16 19.14 -20.81
CA ILE A 481 0.48 18.53 -22.10
C ILE A 481 1.33 17.29 -21.78
N PRO A 482 0.91 16.07 -22.17
CA PRO A 482 1.70 14.85 -21.97
C PRO A 482 2.93 14.87 -22.87
N VAL A 483 4.09 14.54 -22.31
CA VAL A 483 5.37 14.71 -23.01
C VAL A 483 6.26 13.48 -22.84
N ALA A 484 6.78 12.95 -23.95
CA ALA A 484 7.90 12.01 -23.91
C ALA A 484 9.22 12.76 -23.71
N LYS A 485 10.10 12.26 -22.84
CA LYS A 485 11.38 12.91 -22.50
C LYS A 485 12.58 12.11 -23.00
N THR A 486 13.56 12.79 -23.59
CA THR A 486 14.82 12.19 -24.03
C THR A 486 15.99 13.06 -23.60
N GLY A 487 16.97 12.49 -22.90
CA GLY A 487 18.19 13.20 -22.54
C GLY A 487 19.31 13.12 -23.58
N LEU A 488 20.45 13.68 -23.22
CA LEU A 488 21.66 13.69 -24.01
C LEU A 488 22.80 13.05 -23.22
N THR A 489 23.44 12.06 -23.82
CA THR A 489 24.73 11.52 -23.35
C THR A 489 25.86 12.22 -24.09
N LEU A 490 26.80 12.76 -23.33
CA LEU A 490 27.98 13.48 -23.78
C LEU A 490 29.23 12.66 -23.52
N GLU A 491 29.99 12.36 -24.56
CA GLU A 491 31.33 11.80 -24.48
C GLU A 491 32.36 12.94 -24.33
N VAL A 492 32.96 13.02 -23.15
CA VAL A 492 34.00 13.99 -22.84
C VAL A 492 35.36 13.36 -23.09
N THR A 493 36.14 14.00 -23.96
CA THR A 493 37.51 13.62 -24.35
C THR A 493 38.50 14.71 -23.91
N GLU A 494 39.80 14.37 -23.85
CA GLU A 494 40.85 15.32 -23.48
C GLU A 494 41.02 16.52 -24.44
#